data_AF-A0A539DHR6-F1
#
_entry.id   AF-A0A539DHR6-F1
#
_cell.length_a   1.000
_cell.length_b   1.000
_cell.length_c   1.000
_cell.angle_alpha   90.00
_cell.angle_beta   90.00
_cell.angle_gamma   90.00
#
_symmetry.space_group_name_H-M   'P 1'
#
loop_
_entity.id
_entity.type
_entity.pdbx_description
1 polymer ?
#
loop_
_entity_poly.entity_id
_entity_poly.type
_entity_poly.pdbx_seq_one_letter_code
_entity_poly.pdbx_strand_id
1 'polypeptide(L)'
;MSLDQAALAANRFGFGARPGELRSIAGDPVGWVKAQLTPERAPPAVIAALPPAEDDVLAFGRFYVSQRLQGENGERMEQRLERQGVSREDIQRLSTEDAFRQHFRARYDNATKARLDTAFATERPAFERLVHFWSNHFTVSAMKPQAAAMPPSFEKEAIRPHVGGRFADMLVASTKHPGMGIYLDNWSSIGPNSRWAREPRSMPRLGFGPGGRPTGLNENLGREILELHTLGVNGGYAQADVQALAAIITGWTYDRPPARYYFGDEKGTRSGAQLFSFVNDAHEPGAKTLLGKSYPPNGVAQGEAALLYRRHAAAGRR
;
A
#
# COMPACT_ATOMS: atom_id res chain seq x y z
N MET A 1 33.98 21.02 -17.74
CA MET A 1 32.71 21.01 -16.98
C MET A 1 33.07 20.95 -15.48
N SER A 2 32.39 21.70 -14.59
CA SER A 2 32.94 22.11 -13.29
C SER A 2 32.63 21.14 -12.13
N LEU A 3 33.51 21.09 -11.13
CA LEU A 3 33.31 20.35 -9.88
C LEU A 3 32.05 20.81 -9.12
N ASP A 4 31.61 22.06 -9.31
CA ASP A 4 30.37 22.57 -8.69
C ASP A 4 29.13 21.86 -9.24
N GLN A 5 29.07 21.63 -10.55
CA GLN A 5 27.95 20.90 -11.16
C GLN A 5 27.97 19.43 -10.74
N ALA A 6 29.14 18.83 -10.57
CA ALA A 6 29.27 17.49 -10.00
C ALA A 6 28.77 17.43 -8.55
N ALA A 7 29.11 18.44 -7.73
CA ALA A 7 28.64 18.54 -6.35
C ALA A 7 27.12 18.72 -6.29
N LEU A 8 26.53 19.52 -7.18
CA LEU A 8 25.08 19.65 -7.30
C LEU A 8 24.42 18.32 -7.67
N ALA A 9 24.94 17.61 -8.67
CA ALA A 9 24.44 16.30 -9.08
C ALA A 9 24.44 15.31 -7.91
N ALA A 10 25.58 15.15 -7.23
CA ALA A 10 25.73 14.19 -6.14
C ALA A 10 24.89 14.55 -4.90
N ASN A 11 24.79 15.82 -4.51
CA ASN A 11 24.12 16.22 -3.27
C ASN A 11 22.63 16.54 -3.42
N ARG A 12 22.22 17.14 -4.55
CA ARG A 12 20.81 17.51 -4.78
C ARG A 12 19.99 16.33 -5.27
N PHE A 13 20.58 15.49 -6.11
CA PHE A 13 19.90 14.33 -6.68
C PHE A 13 20.27 13.03 -5.98
N GLY A 14 21.51 12.87 -5.50
CA GLY A 14 21.94 11.69 -4.73
C GLY A 14 21.93 11.88 -3.22
N PHE A 15 22.69 11.06 -2.49
CA PHE A 15 22.90 11.14 -1.04
C PHE A 15 24.23 11.80 -0.65
N GLY A 16 24.88 12.48 -1.59
CA GLY A 16 26.24 13.00 -1.45
C GLY A 16 27.26 12.16 -2.22
N ALA A 17 28.47 12.70 -2.35
CA ALA A 17 29.53 12.08 -3.13
C ALA A 17 30.46 11.22 -2.26
N ARG A 18 30.88 10.06 -2.79
CA ARG A 18 31.97 9.25 -2.25
C ARG A 18 33.34 9.90 -2.50
N PRO A 19 34.39 9.51 -1.75
CA PRO A 19 35.74 9.98 -2.02
C PRO A 19 36.14 9.78 -3.50
N GLY A 20 36.50 10.88 -4.17
CA GLY A 20 36.90 10.88 -5.57
C GLY A 20 35.76 10.90 -6.61
N GLU A 21 34.51 10.65 -6.22
CA GLU A 21 33.37 10.53 -7.14
C GLU A 21 33.02 11.84 -7.84
N LEU A 22 33.26 13.00 -7.20
CA LEU A 22 33.05 14.29 -7.87
C LEU A 22 33.90 14.43 -9.14
N ARG A 23 35.08 13.82 -9.21
CA ARG A 23 35.92 13.86 -10.41
C ARG A 23 35.36 12.99 -11.53
N SER A 24 34.77 11.84 -11.21
CA SER A 24 34.13 10.98 -12.22
C SER A 24 32.85 11.60 -12.77
N ILE A 25 32.09 12.31 -11.93
CA ILE A 25 30.87 13.02 -12.31
C ILE A 25 31.20 14.27 -13.15
N ALA A 26 32.30 14.97 -12.86
CA ALA A 26 32.62 16.28 -13.45
C ALA A 26 32.65 16.32 -14.98
N GLY A 27 32.87 15.18 -15.67
CA GLY A 27 32.84 15.10 -17.13
C GLY A 27 31.44 15.27 -17.72
N ASP A 28 30.40 14.75 -17.06
CA ASP A 28 29.00 14.88 -17.46
C ASP A 28 28.02 14.69 -16.27
N PRO A 29 27.87 15.69 -15.39
CA PRO A 29 26.95 15.61 -14.24
C PRO A 29 25.48 15.39 -14.63
N VAL A 30 25.01 15.95 -15.74
CA VAL A 30 23.61 15.79 -16.18
C VAL A 30 23.37 14.38 -16.71
N GLY A 31 24.29 13.86 -17.53
CA GLY A 31 24.25 12.47 -17.99
C GLY A 31 24.36 11.48 -16.84
N TRP A 32 25.20 11.76 -15.83
CA TRP A 32 25.31 10.93 -14.62
C TRP A 32 23.97 10.81 -13.88
N VAL A 33 23.21 11.90 -13.71
CA VAL A 33 21.86 11.85 -13.11
C VAL A 33 20.90 11.10 -14.03
N LYS A 34 20.84 11.45 -15.32
CA LYS A 34 19.88 10.85 -16.28
C LYS A 34 20.07 9.34 -16.44
N ALA A 35 21.32 8.85 -16.44
CA ALA A 35 21.62 7.43 -16.54
C ALA A 35 20.98 6.61 -15.40
N GLN A 36 20.73 7.25 -14.25
CA GLN A 36 20.13 6.61 -13.08
C GLN A 36 18.60 6.63 -13.08
N LEU A 37 17.94 7.36 -13.98
CA LEU A 37 16.46 7.49 -14.03
C LEU A 37 15.75 6.32 -14.72
N THR A 38 16.48 5.26 -15.04
CA THR A 38 15.93 4.04 -15.64
C THR A 38 15.27 3.15 -14.57
N PRO A 39 14.25 2.33 -14.90
CA PRO A 39 13.72 1.35 -13.95
C PRO A 39 14.80 0.40 -13.42
N GLU A 40 14.70 0.00 -12.15
CA GLU A 40 15.54 -1.07 -11.62
C GLU A 40 15.20 -2.41 -12.29
N ARG A 41 16.23 -3.20 -12.61
CA ARG A 41 16.02 -4.57 -13.12
C ARG A 41 15.66 -5.55 -12.01
N ALA A 42 16.26 -5.34 -10.84
CA ALA A 42 15.99 -6.08 -9.62
C ALA A 42 16.31 -5.18 -8.41
N PRO A 43 15.60 -5.32 -7.29
CA PRO A 43 15.91 -4.59 -6.08
C PRO A 43 17.26 -5.03 -5.48
N PRO A 44 17.93 -4.17 -4.71
CA PRO A 44 19.13 -4.55 -3.93
C PRO A 44 18.88 -5.79 -3.08
N ALA A 45 19.87 -6.67 -2.93
CA ALA A 45 19.69 -7.97 -2.29
C ALA A 45 19.09 -7.89 -0.88
N VAL A 46 19.50 -6.87 -0.09
CA VAL A 46 18.96 -6.63 1.26
C VAL A 46 17.49 -6.22 1.25
N ILE A 47 17.04 -5.52 0.22
CA ILE A 47 15.62 -5.16 0.01
C ILE A 47 14.84 -6.37 -0.53
N ALA A 48 15.43 -7.11 -1.47
CA ALA A 48 14.83 -8.32 -2.03
C ALA A 48 14.56 -9.39 -0.94
N ALA A 49 15.43 -9.46 0.06
CA ALA A 49 15.32 -10.36 1.20
C ALA A 49 14.24 -9.95 2.22
N LEU A 50 13.66 -8.74 2.12
CA LEU A 50 12.57 -8.33 2.99
C LEU A 50 11.32 -9.19 2.73
N PRO A 51 10.53 -9.48 3.78
CA PRO A 51 9.30 -10.24 3.65
C PRO A 51 8.34 -9.68 2.58
N PRO A 52 7.54 -10.54 1.91
CA PRO A 52 6.53 -10.08 0.97
C PRO A 52 5.30 -9.51 1.70
N ALA A 53 4.44 -8.79 0.98
CA ALA A 53 3.23 -8.19 1.57
C ALA A 53 2.31 -9.20 2.27
N GLU A 54 2.34 -10.48 1.91
CA GLU A 54 1.56 -11.52 2.58
C GLU A 54 1.93 -11.68 4.06
N ASP A 55 3.22 -11.53 4.40
CA ASP A 55 3.68 -11.53 5.80
C ASP A 55 3.03 -10.39 6.59
N ASP A 56 2.87 -9.23 5.95
CA ASP A 56 2.29 -8.06 6.61
C ASP A 56 0.77 -8.25 6.78
N VAL A 57 0.09 -8.83 5.78
CA VAL A 57 -1.33 -9.20 5.89
C VAL A 57 -1.56 -10.26 6.98
N LEU A 58 -0.66 -11.24 7.11
CA LEU A 58 -0.68 -12.19 8.23
C LEU A 58 -0.47 -11.48 9.57
N ALA A 59 0.45 -10.52 9.65
CA ALA A 59 0.69 -9.73 10.85
C ALA A 59 -0.51 -8.85 11.23
N PHE A 60 -1.19 -8.26 10.24
CA PHE A 60 -2.47 -7.56 10.44
C PHE A 60 -3.57 -8.50 10.92
N GLY A 61 -3.63 -9.73 10.41
CA GLY A 61 -4.54 -10.77 10.89
C GLY A 61 -4.32 -11.13 12.35
N ARG A 62 -3.05 -11.29 12.75
CA ARG A 62 -2.64 -11.51 14.15
C ARG A 62 -3.09 -10.37 15.05
N PHE A 63 -2.83 -9.12 14.66
CA PHE A 63 -3.30 -7.93 15.37
C PHE A 63 -4.80 -8.00 15.62
N TYR A 64 -5.55 -8.22 14.53
CA TYR A 64 -7.01 -8.18 14.58
C TYR A 64 -7.59 -9.28 15.48
N VAL A 65 -7.06 -10.50 15.37
CA VAL A 65 -7.52 -11.64 16.17
C VAL A 65 -7.15 -11.44 17.65
N SER A 66 -5.95 -10.94 17.95
CA SER A 66 -5.52 -10.61 19.31
C SER A 66 -6.47 -9.60 19.97
N GLN A 67 -6.79 -8.49 19.28
CA GLN A 67 -7.76 -7.49 19.76
C GLN A 67 -9.16 -8.08 20.03
N ARG A 68 -9.56 -9.10 19.27
CA ARG A 68 -10.85 -9.78 19.47
C ARG A 68 -10.86 -10.74 20.64
N LEU A 69 -9.77 -11.45 20.85
CA LEU A 69 -9.59 -12.34 22.00
C LEU A 69 -9.62 -11.56 23.32
N GLN A 70 -9.12 -10.33 23.32
CA GLN A 70 -9.14 -9.44 24.48
C GLN A 70 -10.47 -8.67 24.67
N GLY A 71 -11.38 -8.70 23.68
CA GLY A 71 -12.65 -7.99 23.73
C GLY A 71 -13.78 -8.80 24.37
N GLU A 72 -14.97 -8.19 24.49
CA GLU A 72 -16.17 -8.76 25.13
C GLU A 72 -16.63 -10.13 24.57
N ASN A 73 -16.21 -10.48 23.35
CA ASN A 73 -16.55 -11.76 22.70
C ASN A 73 -15.35 -12.72 22.60
N GLY A 74 -14.33 -12.55 23.45
CA GLY A 74 -13.09 -13.33 23.43
C GLY A 74 -13.31 -14.84 23.49
N GLU A 75 -14.11 -15.31 24.45
CA GLU A 75 -14.41 -16.74 24.62
C GLU A 75 -15.05 -17.38 23.38
N ARG A 76 -15.95 -16.65 22.71
CA ARG A 76 -16.58 -17.11 21.47
C ARG A 76 -15.58 -17.18 20.32
N MET A 77 -14.61 -16.26 20.28
CA MET A 77 -13.54 -16.27 19.30
C MET A 77 -12.60 -17.45 19.54
N GLU A 78 -12.20 -17.69 20.79
CA GLU A 78 -11.38 -18.83 21.18
C GLU A 78 -12.01 -20.16 20.74
N GLN A 79 -13.27 -20.41 21.10
CA GLN A 79 -14.00 -21.62 20.69
C GLN A 79 -14.08 -21.77 19.16
N ARG A 80 -14.17 -20.66 18.41
CA ARG A 80 -14.16 -20.70 16.94
C ARG A 80 -12.78 -21.08 16.40
N LEU A 81 -11.70 -20.54 16.97
CA LEU A 81 -10.32 -20.81 16.56
C LEU A 81 -9.95 -22.27 16.85
N GLU A 82 -10.35 -22.81 18.01
CA GLU A 82 -10.18 -24.23 18.33
C GLU A 82 -10.86 -25.13 17.29
N ARG A 83 -12.10 -24.83 16.89
CA ARG A 83 -12.82 -25.56 15.82
C ARG A 83 -12.13 -25.45 14.46
N GLN A 84 -11.32 -24.41 14.26
CA GLN A 84 -10.52 -24.22 13.04
C GLN A 84 -9.12 -24.85 13.14
N GLY A 85 -8.84 -25.59 14.23
CA GLY A 85 -7.61 -26.34 14.42
C GLY A 85 -6.46 -25.53 15.03
N VAL A 86 -6.73 -24.36 15.62
CA VAL A 86 -5.71 -23.58 16.34
C VAL A 86 -5.58 -24.12 17.76
N SER A 87 -4.34 -24.35 18.23
CA SER A 87 -4.10 -24.86 19.57
C SER A 87 -4.39 -23.79 20.64
N ARG A 88 -4.79 -24.20 21.84
CA ARG A 88 -4.95 -23.28 22.99
C ARG A 88 -3.65 -22.55 23.32
N GLU A 89 -2.51 -23.23 23.17
CA GLU A 89 -1.20 -22.63 23.41
C GLU A 89 -0.95 -21.45 22.46
N ASP A 90 -1.25 -21.61 21.17
CA ASP A 90 -1.07 -20.54 20.19
C ASP A 90 -2.05 -19.38 20.41
N ILE A 91 -3.29 -19.68 20.83
CA ILE A 91 -4.28 -18.66 21.20
C ILE A 91 -3.76 -17.84 22.40
N GLN A 92 -3.26 -18.50 23.43
CA GLN A 92 -2.70 -17.85 24.62
C GLN A 92 -1.43 -17.06 24.30
N ARG A 93 -0.60 -17.53 23.37
CA ARG A 93 0.62 -16.84 22.92
C ARG A 93 0.32 -15.54 22.16
N LEU A 94 -0.80 -15.46 21.45
CA LEU A 94 -1.23 -14.23 20.76
C LEU A 94 -2.09 -13.30 21.63
N SER A 95 -2.75 -13.83 22.67
CA SER A 95 -3.53 -13.01 23.61
C SER A 95 -2.64 -12.18 24.55
N THR A 96 -1.36 -12.57 24.70
CA THR A 96 -0.33 -11.77 25.38
C THR A 96 0.23 -10.69 24.44
N GLU A 97 0.22 -9.44 24.91
CA GLU A 97 0.56 -8.25 24.12
C GLU A 97 2.03 -8.22 23.62
N ASP A 98 2.91 -8.97 24.27
CA ASP A 98 4.36 -8.92 24.05
C ASP A 98 4.81 -9.57 22.71
N ALA A 99 4.13 -10.63 22.26
CA ALA A 99 4.47 -11.29 20.99
C ALA A 99 4.20 -10.38 19.77
N PHE A 100 3.12 -9.59 19.84
CA PHE A 100 2.75 -8.65 18.79
C PHE A 100 3.78 -7.52 18.63
N ARG A 101 4.14 -6.86 19.75
CA ARG A 101 5.07 -5.73 19.74
C ARG A 101 6.48 -6.15 19.30
N GLN A 102 6.95 -7.34 19.69
CA GLN A 102 8.28 -7.83 19.30
C GLN A 102 8.39 -8.13 17.80
N HIS A 103 7.38 -8.77 17.20
CA HIS A 103 7.43 -9.11 15.78
C HIS A 103 7.36 -7.89 14.84
N PHE A 104 6.58 -6.87 15.19
CA PHE A 104 6.51 -5.65 14.37
C PHE A 104 7.77 -4.82 14.47
N ARG A 105 8.33 -4.64 15.68
CA ARG A 105 9.58 -3.88 15.86
C ARG A 105 10.73 -4.50 15.09
N ALA A 106 10.94 -5.81 15.21
CA ALA A 106 12.02 -6.48 14.49
C ALA A 106 11.89 -6.36 12.96
N ARG A 107 10.68 -6.47 12.41
CA ARG A 107 10.42 -6.27 10.97
C ARG A 107 10.73 -4.83 10.54
N TYR A 108 10.24 -3.86 11.29
CA TYR A 108 10.47 -2.45 11.02
C TYR A 108 11.96 -2.08 11.10
N ASP A 109 12.66 -2.55 12.12
CA ASP A 109 14.09 -2.30 12.32
C ASP A 109 14.92 -2.93 11.20
N ASN A 110 14.62 -4.17 10.80
CA ASN A 110 15.28 -4.83 9.69
C ASN A 110 15.07 -4.08 8.36
N ALA A 111 13.84 -3.65 8.08
CA ALA A 111 13.54 -2.87 6.88
C ALA A 111 14.24 -1.50 6.88
N THR A 112 14.27 -0.83 8.03
CA THR A 112 14.97 0.45 8.21
C THR A 112 16.47 0.26 7.94
N LYS A 113 17.07 -0.79 8.50
CA LYS A 113 18.46 -1.15 8.23
C LYS A 113 18.69 -1.45 6.76
N ALA A 114 17.86 -2.27 6.11
CA ALA A 114 18.02 -2.62 4.70
C ALA A 114 17.97 -1.38 3.78
N ARG A 115 17.10 -0.42 4.09
CA ARG A 115 17.01 0.87 3.38
C ARG A 115 18.27 1.72 3.57
N LEU A 116 18.80 1.80 4.80
CA LEU A 116 20.05 2.52 5.08
C LEU A 116 21.25 1.85 4.40
N ASP A 117 21.38 0.53 4.51
CA ASP A 117 22.45 -0.24 3.87
C ASP A 117 22.43 -0.04 2.35
N THR A 118 21.23 -0.02 1.75
CA THR A 118 21.04 0.31 0.33
C THR A 118 21.50 1.73 0.01
N ALA A 119 21.10 2.72 0.81
CA ALA A 119 21.48 4.11 0.60
C ALA A 119 23.00 4.34 0.65
N PHE A 120 23.72 3.61 1.53
CA PHE A 120 25.18 3.66 1.60
C PHE A 120 25.87 2.91 0.44
N ALA A 121 25.34 1.74 0.06
CA ALA A 121 26.00 0.85 -0.90
C ALA A 121 25.66 1.16 -2.37
N THR A 122 24.54 1.81 -2.66
CA THR A 122 24.04 2.01 -4.03
C THR A 122 25.04 2.71 -4.97
N GLU A 123 25.11 2.26 -6.22
CA GLU A 123 25.78 2.99 -7.32
C GLU A 123 24.80 3.91 -8.07
N ARG A 124 23.53 3.93 -7.63
CA ARG A 124 22.44 4.71 -8.23
C ARG A 124 21.76 5.62 -7.21
N PRO A 125 22.50 6.51 -6.52
CA PRO A 125 21.94 7.33 -5.44
C PRO A 125 20.79 8.26 -5.89
N ALA A 126 20.74 8.69 -7.16
CA ALA A 126 19.62 9.47 -7.68
C ALA A 126 18.34 8.64 -7.82
N PHE A 127 18.46 7.36 -8.20
CA PHE A 127 17.33 6.44 -8.21
C PHE A 127 16.80 6.20 -6.80
N GLU A 128 17.69 5.94 -5.84
CA GLU A 128 17.32 5.67 -4.45
C GLU A 128 16.66 6.89 -3.78
N ARG A 129 17.10 8.11 -4.13
CA ARG A 129 16.42 9.33 -3.67
C ARG A 129 15.00 9.45 -4.24
N LEU A 130 14.77 9.01 -5.48
CA LEU A 130 13.43 8.93 -6.06
C LEU A 130 12.57 7.85 -5.39
N VAL A 131 13.13 6.70 -5.04
CA VAL A 131 12.43 5.70 -4.21
C VAL A 131 11.96 6.37 -2.92
N HIS A 132 12.84 7.09 -2.22
CA HIS A 132 12.47 7.80 -0.98
C HIS A 132 11.37 8.86 -1.21
N PHE A 133 11.49 9.64 -2.28
CA PHE A 133 10.50 10.64 -2.65
C PHE A 133 9.13 10.00 -2.90
N TRP A 134 9.05 8.95 -3.71
CA TRP A 134 7.79 8.30 -4.05
C TRP A 134 7.18 7.51 -2.88
N SER A 135 8.01 6.88 -2.04
CA SER A 135 7.55 6.26 -0.80
C SER A 135 6.94 7.29 0.17
N ASN A 136 7.46 8.53 0.17
CA ASN A 136 6.89 9.62 0.95
C ASN A 136 5.66 10.25 0.27
N HIS A 137 5.60 10.27 -1.07
CA HIS A 137 4.46 10.79 -1.82
C HIS A 137 3.20 9.95 -1.59
N PHE A 138 3.30 8.62 -1.67
CA PHE A 138 2.20 7.68 -1.42
C PHE A 138 2.19 7.12 0.01
N THR A 139 2.64 7.89 1.00
CA THR A 139 2.99 7.41 2.36
C THR A 139 2.01 6.39 2.93
N VAL A 140 2.56 5.25 3.38
CA VAL A 140 1.90 4.32 4.30
C VAL A 140 2.56 4.49 5.67
N SER A 141 1.81 5.00 6.65
CA SER A 141 2.39 5.33 7.96
C SER A 141 2.38 4.14 8.92
N ALA A 142 3.55 3.83 9.48
CA ALA A 142 3.68 2.83 10.55
C ALA A 142 3.01 3.25 11.86
N MET A 143 2.62 4.52 12.01
CA MET A 143 1.93 5.02 13.20
C MET A 143 0.52 4.46 13.34
N LYS A 144 -0.10 4.01 12.25
CA LYS A 144 -1.39 3.31 12.31
C LYS A 144 -1.15 1.85 12.71
N PRO A 145 -1.61 1.38 13.89
CA PRO A 145 -1.29 0.04 14.39
C PRO A 145 -1.59 -1.09 13.40
N GLN A 146 -2.70 -0.98 12.66
CA GLN A 146 -3.12 -1.94 11.65
C GLN A 146 -2.16 -2.05 10.46
N ALA A 147 -1.45 -0.96 10.15
CA ALA A 147 -0.57 -0.85 8.99
C ALA A 147 0.93 -0.88 9.37
N ALA A 148 1.27 -1.07 10.64
CA ALA A 148 2.64 -0.88 11.15
C ALA A 148 3.71 -1.73 10.45
N ALA A 149 3.36 -2.93 9.95
CA ALA A 149 4.27 -3.82 9.22
C ALA A 149 4.34 -3.54 7.72
N MET A 150 3.42 -2.75 7.17
CA MET A 150 3.20 -2.63 5.73
C MET A 150 4.15 -1.71 4.94
N PRO A 151 4.80 -0.66 5.52
CA PRO A 151 5.64 0.24 4.74
C PRO A 151 6.79 -0.45 3.97
N PRO A 152 7.50 -1.44 4.55
CA PRO A 152 8.57 -2.15 3.85
C PRO A 152 8.13 -2.86 2.57
N SER A 153 7.06 -3.68 2.62
CA SER A 153 6.57 -4.35 1.42
C SER A 153 5.95 -3.37 0.43
N PHE A 154 5.30 -2.30 0.91
CA PHE A 154 4.75 -1.25 0.07
C PHE A 154 5.82 -0.56 -0.79
N GLU A 155 6.94 -0.14 -0.17
CA GLU A 155 8.06 0.42 -0.92
C GLU A 155 8.63 -0.59 -1.92
N LYS A 156 8.86 -1.84 -1.46
CA LYS A 156 9.45 -2.91 -2.27
C LYS A 156 8.61 -3.28 -3.49
N GLU A 157 7.28 -3.33 -3.34
CA GLU A 157 6.39 -3.99 -4.31
C GLU A 157 5.53 -2.99 -5.09
N ALA A 158 5.17 -1.84 -4.51
CA ALA A 158 4.36 -0.83 -5.18
C ALA A 158 5.19 0.33 -5.73
N ILE A 159 6.23 0.76 -5.00
CA ILE A 159 7.00 1.96 -5.38
C ILE A 159 8.18 1.61 -6.28
N ARG A 160 9.12 0.83 -5.76
CA ARG A 160 10.40 0.53 -6.43
C ARG A 160 10.27 0.05 -7.88
N PRO A 161 9.38 -0.90 -8.22
CA PRO A 161 9.27 -1.41 -9.59
C PRO A 161 8.83 -0.36 -10.60
N HIS A 162 8.23 0.74 -10.14
CA HIS A 162 7.66 1.77 -11.00
C HIS A 162 8.49 3.07 -11.00
N VAL A 163 9.56 3.17 -10.21
CA VAL A 163 10.47 4.33 -10.26
C VAL A 163 11.16 4.38 -11.62
N GLY A 164 11.14 5.54 -12.27
CA GLY A 164 11.62 5.71 -13.65
C GLY A 164 10.62 5.23 -14.73
N GLY A 165 9.45 4.72 -14.32
CA GLY A 165 8.36 4.31 -15.19
C GLY A 165 7.24 5.35 -15.29
N ARG A 166 6.03 4.89 -15.62
CA ARG A 166 4.85 5.75 -15.70
C ARG A 166 4.24 5.93 -14.31
N PHE A 167 3.99 7.19 -13.93
CA PHE A 167 3.29 7.54 -12.68
C PHE A 167 1.95 6.79 -12.52
N ALA A 168 1.15 6.70 -13.60
CA ALA A 168 -0.16 6.05 -13.54
C ALA A 168 -0.07 4.57 -13.14
N ASP A 169 1.01 3.88 -13.51
CA ASP A 169 1.21 2.47 -13.20
C ASP A 169 1.61 2.34 -11.71
N MET A 170 2.43 3.26 -11.18
CA MET A 170 2.72 3.37 -9.75
C MET A 170 1.46 3.68 -8.94
N LEU A 171 0.63 4.62 -9.38
CA LEU A 171 -0.64 4.96 -8.72
C LEU A 171 -1.56 3.74 -8.58
N VAL A 172 -1.71 2.96 -9.67
CA VAL A 172 -2.50 1.72 -9.63
C VAL A 172 -1.88 0.70 -8.67
N ALA A 173 -0.58 0.48 -8.74
CA ALA A 173 0.12 -0.46 -7.87
C ALA A 173 0.00 -0.06 -6.39
N SER A 174 0.22 1.21 -6.05
CA SER A 174 0.08 1.76 -4.71
C SER A 174 -1.36 1.64 -4.20
N THR A 175 -2.36 1.99 -5.02
CA THR A 175 -3.77 1.93 -4.61
C THR A 175 -4.25 0.50 -4.32
N LYS A 176 -3.73 -0.47 -5.09
CA LYS A 176 -4.06 -1.89 -4.93
C LYS A 176 -3.22 -2.63 -3.89
N HIS A 177 -2.23 -1.98 -3.28
CA HIS A 177 -1.37 -2.65 -2.31
C HIS A 177 -2.06 -2.75 -0.93
N PRO A 178 -1.97 -3.91 -0.22
CA PRO A 178 -2.57 -4.09 1.11
C PRO A 178 -2.20 -3.00 2.10
N GLY A 179 -0.93 -2.57 2.09
CA GLY A 179 -0.47 -1.45 2.91
C GLY A 179 -1.31 -0.18 2.77
N MET A 180 -1.60 0.26 1.53
CA MET A 180 -2.39 1.46 1.28
C MET A 180 -3.86 1.26 1.65
N GLY A 181 -4.47 0.15 1.20
CA GLY A 181 -5.88 -0.10 1.49
C GLY A 181 -6.17 -0.33 2.97
N ILE A 182 -5.25 -0.90 3.74
CA ILE A 182 -5.35 -1.02 5.21
C ILE A 182 -5.07 0.33 5.87
N TYR A 183 -4.06 1.07 5.42
CA TYR A 183 -3.73 2.38 5.97
C TYR A 183 -4.89 3.36 5.89
N LEU A 184 -5.61 3.39 4.75
CA LEU A 184 -6.73 4.29 4.51
C LEU A 184 -8.12 3.63 4.66
N ASP A 185 -8.17 2.42 5.26
CA ASP A 185 -9.41 1.70 5.57
C ASP A 185 -10.34 1.42 4.36
N ASN A 186 -9.78 1.38 3.14
CA ASN A 186 -10.55 1.02 1.95
C ASN A 186 -10.87 -0.48 1.89
N TRP A 187 -10.03 -1.32 2.52
CA TRP A 187 -10.18 -2.78 2.51
C TRP A 187 -11.53 -3.29 3.05
N SER A 188 -12.22 -2.45 3.86
CA SER A 188 -13.53 -2.68 4.46
C SER A 188 -14.64 -1.75 3.92
N SER A 189 -14.32 -0.92 2.91
CA SER A 189 -15.25 0.02 2.28
C SER A 189 -16.26 -0.72 1.39
N ILE A 190 -17.54 -0.39 1.55
CA ILE A 190 -18.62 -0.93 0.71
C ILE A 190 -19.44 0.17 0.07
N GLY A 191 -19.99 -0.11 -1.10
CA GLY A 191 -20.92 0.78 -1.76
C GLY A 191 -22.22 0.93 -0.97
N PRO A 192 -22.77 2.14 -0.81
CA PRO A 192 -24.04 2.35 -0.11
C PRO A 192 -25.22 1.58 -0.74
N ASN A 193 -25.16 1.27 -2.04
CA ASN A 193 -26.17 0.49 -2.77
C ASN A 193 -25.69 -0.94 -3.12
N SER A 194 -24.53 -1.36 -2.58
CA SER A 194 -24.00 -2.70 -2.80
C SER A 194 -24.93 -3.79 -2.25
N ARG A 195 -24.75 -5.02 -2.72
CA ARG A 195 -25.52 -6.17 -2.22
C ARG A 195 -25.32 -6.34 -0.71
N TRP A 196 -24.10 -6.17 -0.21
CA TRP A 196 -23.81 -6.24 1.22
C TRP A 196 -24.45 -5.12 2.04
N ALA A 197 -24.61 -3.92 1.49
CA ALA A 197 -25.35 -2.84 2.16
C ALA A 197 -26.85 -3.15 2.26
N ARG A 198 -27.44 -3.72 1.20
CA ARG A 198 -28.88 -4.05 1.13
C ARG A 198 -29.25 -5.31 1.90
N GLU A 199 -28.37 -6.30 1.90
CA GLU A 199 -28.56 -7.60 2.55
C GLU A 199 -27.41 -7.92 3.52
N PRO A 200 -27.30 -7.24 4.69
CA PRO A 200 -26.19 -7.46 5.61
C PRO A 200 -26.05 -8.90 6.14
N ARG A 201 -27.12 -9.70 6.06
CA ARG A 201 -27.10 -11.12 6.45
C ARG A 201 -26.37 -12.01 5.44
N SER A 202 -26.25 -11.58 4.18
CA SER A 202 -25.54 -12.29 3.12
C SER A 202 -24.02 -12.10 3.20
N MET A 203 -23.55 -11.16 4.01
CA MET A 203 -22.13 -10.94 4.23
C MET A 203 -21.50 -12.17 4.86
N PRO A 204 -20.42 -12.72 4.26
CA PRO A 204 -19.74 -13.82 4.89
C PRO A 204 -19.17 -13.36 6.23
N ARG A 205 -19.22 -14.23 7.25
CA ARG A 205 -18.57 -14.03 8.55
C ARG A 205 -17.05 -14.17 8.42
N LEU A 206 -16.44 -13.41 7.51
CA LEU A 206 -15.03 -13.46 7.17
C LEU A 206 -14.18 -12.86 8.31
N GLY A 207 -13.19 -13.62 8.81
CA GLY A 207 -11.94 -13.07 9.35
C GLY A 207 -11.38 -12.10 8.31
N PHE A 208 -11.06 -10.82 8.53
CA PHE A 208 -10.81 -10.02 9.73
C PHE A 208 -12.05 -9.63 10.59
N GLY A 209 -12.96 -10.55 10.88
CA GLY A 209 -13.85 -10.59 12.05
C GLY A 209 -15.35 -10.43 11.77
N PRO A 210 -16.26 -11.28 12.32
CA PRO A 210 -17.68 -10.95 12.45
C PRO A 210 -17.84 -9.96 13.61
N GLY A 211 -18.16 -8.71 13.27
CA GLY A 211 -18.46 -7.64 14.23
C GLY A 211 -17.93 -6.28 13.81
N GLY A 212 -16.98 -6.21 12.85
CA GLY A 212 -16.76 -5.02 12.06
C GLY A 212 -17.73 -5.11 10.90
N ARG A 213 -18.94 -4.57 11.03
CA ARG A 213 -19.75 -4.34 9.84
C ARG A 213 -18.92 -3.45 8.92
N PRO A 214 -18.99 -3.62 7.58
CA PRO A 214 -18.47 -2.60 6.69
C PRO A 214 -18.87 -1.22 7.19
N THR A 215 -17.92 -0.30 7.18
CA THR A 215 -18.12 1.02 7.81
C THR A 215 -18.99 1.94 6.98
N GLY A 216 -19.61 1.42 5.92
CA GLY A 216 -20.21 2.19 4.85
C GLY A 216 -19.15 2.60 3.82
N LEU A 217 -19.47 3.62 3.05
CA LEU A 217 -18.53 4.20 2.09
C LEU A 217 -17.40 4.89 2.83
N ASN A 218 -16.16 4.45 2.62
CA ASN A 218 -14.98 5.14 3.14
C ASN A 218 -14.40 6.06 2.07
N GLU A 219 -14.40 7.37 2.33
CA GLU A 219 -13.90 8.38 1.39
C GLU A 219 -12.39 8.59 1.46
N ASN A 220 -11.69 8.09 2.48
CA ASN A 220 -10.30 8.47 2.77
C ASN A 220 -9.38 8.18 1.59
N LEU A 221 -9.35 6.94 1.07
CA LEU A 221 -8.49 6.60 -0.06
C LEU A 221 -8.85 7.39 -1.33
N GLY A 222 -10.14 7.60 -1.61
CA GLY A 222 -10.57 8.43 -2.74
C GLY A 222 -10.10 9.88 -2.61
N ARG A 223 -10.21 10.46 -1.41
CA ARG A 223 -9.74 11.81 -1.09
C ARG A 223 -8.24 11.91 -1.27
N GLU A 224 -7.48 11.02 -0.65
CA GLU A 224 -6.01 10.97 -0.70
C GLU A 224 -5.49 10.84 -2.15
N ILE A 225 -6.15 10.02 -2.98
CA ILE A 225 -5.80 9.90 -4.39
C ILE A 225 -5.96 11.23 -5.12
N LEU A 226 -7.09 11.91 -4.96
CA LEU A 226 -7.34 13.18 -5.65
C LEU A 226 -6.49 14.31 -5.07
N GLU A 227 -6.43 14.41 -3.74
CA GLU A 227 -5.84 15.52 -3.02
C GLU A 227 -4.32 15.44 -2.92
N LEU A 228 -3.78 14.33 -2.40
CA LEU A 228 -2.35 14.24 -2.09
C LEU A 228 -1.56 13.53 -3.19
N HIS A 229 -2.16 12.52 -3.82
CA HIS A 229 -1.41 11.69 -4.76
C HIS A 229 -1.42 12.23 -6.20
N THR A 230 -2.45 12.97 -6.63
CA THR A 230 -2.60 13.35 -8.04
C THR A 230 -2.80 14.84 -8.31
N LEU A 231 -3.89 15.46 -7.85
CA LEU A 231 -4.30 16.80 -8.31
C LEU A 231 -3.89 17.93 -7.38
N GLY A 232 -3.59 17.65 -6.11
CA GLY A 232 -3.38 18.68 -5.09
C GLY A 232 -4.70 19.18 -4.48
N VAL A 233 -4.63 19.82 -3.31
CA VAL A 233 -5.79 20.41 -2.61
C VAL A 233 -6.58 21.41 -3.47
N ASN A 234 -5.91 22.11 -4.39
CA ASN A 234 -6.53 23.05 -5.33
C ASN A 234 -6.64 22.47 -6.75
N GLY A 235 -6.75 21.14 -6.85
CA GLY A 235 -6.71 20.37 -8.10
C GLY A 235 -7.94 20.47 -9.01
N GLY A 236 -8.97 21.22 -8.59
CA GLY A 236 -10.20 21.43 -9.35
C GLY A 236 -11.17 20.24 -9.34
N TYR A 237 -11.13 19.42 -8.29
CA TYR A 237 -12.12 18.39 -8.01
C TYR A 237 -13.11 18.88 -6.93
N ALA A 238 -14.31 18.31 -6.91
CA ALA A 238 -15.33 18.60 -5.90
C ALA A 238 -15.46 17.45 -4.89
N GLN A 239 -16.16 17.68 -3.79
CA GLN A 239 -16.52 16.62 -2.83
C GLN A 239 -17.27 15.45 -3.50
N ALA A 240 -18.05 15.74 -4.55
CA ALA A 240 -18.71 14.71 -5.35
C ALA A 240 -17.71 13.79 -6.08
N ASP A 241 -16.55 14.29 -6.50
CA ASP A 241 -15.49 13.48 -7.11
C ASP A 241 -14.81 12.57 -6.09
N VAL A 242 -14.64 13.04 -4.85
CA VAL A 242 -14.15 12.21 -3.74
C VAL A 242 -15.09 11.03 -3.50
N GLN A 243 -16.40 11.31 -3.41
CA GLN A 243 -17.42 10.29 -3.24
C GLN A 243 -17.50 9.33 -4.44
N ALA A 244 -17.39 9.86 -5.66
CA ALA A 244 -17.38 9.06 -6.86
C ALA A 244 -16.18 8.11 -6.91
N LEU A 245 -14.97 8.61 -6.62
CA LEU A 245 -13.77 7.77 -6.61
C LEU A 245 -13.83 6.74 -5.48
N ALA A 246 -14.26 7.14 -4.27
CA ALA A 246 -14.49 6.23 -3.16
C ALA A 246 -15.46 5.10 -3.55
N ALA A 247 -16.57 5.44 -4.20
CA ALA A 247 -17.55 4.47 -4.68
C ALA A 247 -16.97 3.54 -5.75
N ILE A 248 -16.17 4.08 -6.68
CA ILE A 248 -15.49 3.31 -7.74
C ILE A 248 -14.52 2.26 -7.15
N ILE A 249 -13.88 2.53 -6.02
CA ILE A 249 -12.89 1.62 -5.40
C ILE A 249 -13.46 0.78 -4.25
N THR A 250 -14.77 0.82 -4.01
CA THR A 250 -15.43 -0.11 -3.07
C THR A 250 -15.30 -1.55 -3.53
N GLY A 251 -15.20 -2.47 -2.57
CA GLY A 251 -14.98 -3.90 -2.85
C GLY A 251 -13.55 -4.28 -3.23
N TRP A 252 -12.63 -3.31 -3.34
CA TRP A 252 -11.20 -3.58 -3.43
C TRP A 252 -10.69 -4.03 -2.05
N THR A 253 -10.21 -5.27 -1.96
CA THR A 253 -9.81 -5.90 -0.71
C THR A 253 -8.65 -6.87 -0.96
N TYR A 254 -8.35 -7.70 0.03
CA TYR A 254 -7.21 -8.62 -0.03
C TYR A 254 -7.64 -10.03 0.36
N ASP A 255 -7.02 -11.01 -0.30
CA ASP A 255 -7.12 -12.41 0.05
C ASP A 255 -6.77 -12.62 1.51
N ARG A 256 -7.63 -13.35 2.21
CA ARG A 256 -7.54 -13.55 3.65
C ARG A 256 -7.13 -14.98 3.93
N PRO A 257 -5.93 -15.21 4.49
CA PRO A 257 -5.54 -16.53 4.94
C PRO A 257 -6.53 -17.06 5.99
N PRO A 258 -6.87 -18.36 5.96
CA PRO A 258 -7.57 -19.00 7.07
C PRO A 258 -6.92 -18.68 8.43
N ALA A 259 -7.73 -18.57 9.49
CA ALA A 259 -7.25 -18.05 10.77
C ALA A 259 -6.02 -18.79 11.31
N ARG A 260 -5.91 -20.11 11.10
CA ARG A 260 -4.73 -20.92 11.48
C ARG A 260 -3.39 -20.36 10.99
N TYR A 261 -3.37 -19.71 9.83
CA TYR A 261 -2.14 -19.13 9.27
C TYR A 261 -1.65 -17.90 10.05
N TYR A 262 -2.53 -17.27 10.83
CA TYR A 262 -2.13 -16.21 11.75
C TYR A 262 -1.39 -16.74 12.99
N PHE A 263 -1.38 -18.04 13.24
CA PHE A 263 -0.79 -18.61 14.46
C PHE A 263 0.51 -19.37 14.20
N GLY A 264 0.81 -19.73 12.95
CA GLY A 264 2.05 -20.42 12.58
C GLY A 264 3.23 -19.48 12.32
N ASP A 265 4.42 -20.05 12.20
CA ASP A 265 5.65 -19.39 11.71
C ASP A 265 5.71 -19.33 10.17
N GLU A 266 4.58 -19.60 9.51
CA GLU A 266 4.52 -19.62 8.06
C GLU A 266 4.88 -18.26 7.47
N LYS A 267 5.74 -18.32 6.45
CA LYS A 267 6.16 -17.18 5.65
C LYS A 267 5.29 -17.12 4.40
N GLY A 268 4.72 -15.96 4.16
CA GLY A 268 4.04 -15.63 2.93
C GLY A 268 4.98 -15.72 1.74
N THR A 269 4.40 -15.93 0.57
CA THR A 269 5.10 -15.99 -0.73
C THR A 269 4.52 -15.01 -1.74
N ARG A 270 3.33 -14.47 -1.47
CA ARG A 270 2.59 -13.60 -2.38
C ARG A 270 2.91 -12.12 -2.16
N SER A 271 3.10 -11.42 -3.27
CA SER A 271 3.17 -9.95 -3.32
C SER A 271 1.79 -9.31 -3.10
N GLY A 272 1.77 -8.01 -2.84
CA GLY A 272 0.55 -7.21 -2.71
C GLY A 272 -0.37 -7.31 -3.92
N ALA A 273 0.21 -7.34 -5.13
CA ALA A 273 -0.55 -7.52 -6.37
C ALA A 273 -1.24 -8.90 -6.45
N GLN A 274 -0.59 -9.96 -5.95
CA GLN A 274 -1.16 -11.31 -5.89
C GLN A 274 -2.19 -11.48 -4.76
N LEU A 275 -2.15 -10.62 -3.75
CA LEU A 275 -3.12 -10.60 -2.66
C LEU A 275 -4.36 -9.77 -2.99
N PHE A 276 -4.26 -8.83 -3.93
CA PHE A 276 -5.38 -7.97 -4.31
C PHE A 276 -6.57 -8.80 -4.79
N SER A 277 -7.75 -8.48 -4.27
CA SER A 277 -9.00 -9.16 -4.55
C SER A 277 -10.12 -8.16 -4.74
N PHE A 278 -11.13 -8.52 -5.52
CA PHE A 278 -12.30 -7.69 -5.77
C PHE A 278 -13.58 -8.43 -5.40
N VAL A 279 -14.33 -7.87 -4.46
CA VAL A 279 -15.62 -8.42 -4.03
C VAL A 279 -16.76 -7.63 -4.67
N ASN A 280 -17.36 -8.22 -5.71
CA ASN A 280 -18.46 -7.58 -6.43
C ASN A 280 -19.66 -7.23 -5.53
N ASP A 281 -19.97 -8.08 -4.55
CA ASP A 281 -21.09 -7.85 -3.62
C ASP A 281 -20.88 -6.65 -2.67
N ALA A 282 -19.63 -6.24 -2.48
CA ALA A 282 -19.23 -5.05 -1.72
C ALA A 282 -19.21 -3.78 -2.57
N HIS A 283 -19.13 -3.93 -3.89
CA HIS A 283 -18.92 -2.81 -4.80
C HIS A 283 -20.22 -2.01 -5.00
N GLU A 284 -20.09 -0.68 -5.07
CA GLU A 284 -21.19 0.18 -5.46
C GLU A 284 -21.61 -0.18 -6.89
N PRO A 285 -22.89 -0.45 -7.19
CA PRO A 285 -23.31 -0.76 -8.54
C PRO A 285 -23.37 0.49 -9.44
N GLY A 286 -23.55 0.29 -10.75
CA GLY A 286 -23.85 1.37 -11.70
C GLY A 286 -22.65 2.17 -12.20
N ALA A 287 -22.89 3.01 -13.21
CA ALA A 287 -21.88 3.92 -13.73
C ALA A 287 -21.64 5.07 -12.75
N LYS A 288 -20.40 5.56 -12.65
CA LYS A 288 -20.04 6.72 -11.81
C LYS A 288 -19.41 7.80 -12.68
N THR A 289 -19.70 9.05 -12.36
CA THR A 289 -19.06 10.19 -12.98
C THR A 289 -17.96 10.70 -12.05
N LEU A 290 -16.73 10.75 -12.55
CA LEU A 290 -15.57 11.26 -11.83
C LEU A 290 -14.85 12.27 -12.73
N LEU A 291 -14.64 13.49 -12.22
CA LEU A 291 -14.01 14.61 -12.91
C LEU A 291 -14.68 14.90 -14.27
N GLY A 292 -16.01 14.82 -14.31
CA GLY A 292 -16.82 15.04 -15.51
C GLY A 292 -16.80 13.88 -16.53
N LYS A 293 -16.08 12.79 -16.27
CA LYS A 293 -16.05 11.60 -17.12
C LYS A 293 -16.87 10.47 -16.53
N SER A 294 -17.70 9.82 -17.34
CA SER A 294 -18.46 8.64 -16.94
C SER A 294 -17.61 7.36 -17.05
N TYR A 295 -17.67 6.51 -16.04
CA TYR A 295 -17.01 5.20 -15.97
C TYR A 295 -18.06 4.09 -15.88
N PRO A 296 -18.08 3.13 -16.82
CA PRO A 296 -19.10 2.07 -16.86
C PRO A 296 -18.96 1.09 -15.69
N PRO A 297 -20.03 0.37 -15.28
CA PRO A 297 -20.00 -0.61 -14.19
C PRO A 297 -19.34 -1.94 -14.61
N ASN A 298 -18.04 -1.94 -14.84
CA ASN A 298 -17.26 -3.10 -15.29
C ASN A 298 -16.41 -3.73 -14.16
N GLY A 299 -16.91 -3.70 -12.93
CA GLY A 299 -16.25 -4.29 -11.76
C GLY A 299 -14.90 -3.63 -11.45
N VAL A 300 -13.86 -4.44 -11.20
CA VAL A 300 -12.51 -3.95 -10.89
C VAL A 300 -11.95 -2.98 -11.94
N ALA A 301 -12.28 -3.20 -13.22
CA ALA A 301 -11.81 -2.38 -14.33
C ALA A 301 -12.35 -0.93 -14.27
N GLN A 302 -13.42 -0.69 -13.51
CA GLN A 302 -13.97 0.66 -13.32
C GLN A 302 -12.95 1.54 -12.59
N GLY A 303 -12.35 1.00 -11.51
CA GLY A 303 -11.32 1.70 -10.75
C GLY A 303 -9.98 1.76 -11.46
N GLU A 304 -9.57 0.70 -12.17
CA GLU A 304 -8.35 0.76 -13.00
C GLU A 304 -8.45 1.86 -14.06
N ALA A 305 -9.58 1.95 -14.77
CA ALA A 305 -9.81 2.99 -15.76
C ALA A 305 -9.84 4.40 -15.13
N ALA A 306 -10.41 4.53 -13.93
CA ALA A 306 -10.47 5.79 -13.19
C ALA A 306 -9.09 6.28 -12.75
N LEU A 307 -8.22 5.38 -12.25
CA LEU A 307 -6.85 5.72 -11.84
C LEU A 307 -5.93 6.02 -13.03
N LEU A 308 -6.21 5.43 -14.20
CA LEU A 308 -5.50 5.74 -15.44
C LEU A 308 -6.00 7.01 -16.14
N TYR A 309 -6.87 7.80 -15.47
CA TYR A 309 -7.38 9.03 -16.02
C TYR A 309 -6.25 9.99 -16.41
N ARG A 310 -6.30 10.42 -17.67
CA ARG A 310 -5.50 11.54 -18.16
C ARG A 310 -6.46 12.68 -18.38
N ARG A 311 -6.22 13.82 -17.71
CA ARG A 311 -6.87 15.07 -18.10
C ARG A 311 -6.43 15.34 -19.54
N HIS A 312 -7.35 15.15 -20.49
CA HIS A 312 -7.12 15.71 -21.82
C HIS A 312 -7.03 17.22 -21.60
N ALA A 313 -5.89 17.81 -21.99
CA ALA A 313 -5.80 19.25 -22.10
C ALA A 313 -6.94 19.67 -23.04
N ALA A 314 -7.96 20.32 -22.48
CA ALA A 314 -8.98 20.94 -23.30
C ALA A 314 -8.25 21.94 -24.19
N ALA A 315 -8.15 21.63 -25.48
CA ALA A 315 -7.79 22.60 -26.48
C ALA A 315 -8.82 23.74 -26.40
N GLY A 316 -8.38 24.90 -25.92
CA GLY A 316 -9.11 26.16 -26.01
C GLY A 316 -10.12 26.42 -24.89
N ARG A 317 -9.82 27.45 -24.08
CA ARG A 317 -10.51 28.74 -24.26
C ARG A 317 -9.46 29.85 -24.26
N ARG A 318 -9.54 30.69 -25.29
CA ARG A 318 -8.86 31.98 -25.38
C ARG A 318 -9.44 32.93 -24.33
#